data_AF-A0A3D3JKB6-F1
#
_entry.id   AF-A0A3D3JKB6-F1
#
_cell.length_a   1.000
_cell.length_b   1.000
_cell.length_c   1.000
_cell.angle_alpha   90.00
_cell.angle_beta   90.00
_cell.angle_gamma   90.00
#
_symmetry.space_group_name_H-M   'P 1'
#
loop_
_entity.id
_entity.type
_entity.pdbx_description
1 polymer ?
#
loop_
_entity_poly.entity_id
_entity_poly.type
_entity_poly.pdbx_seq_one_letter_code
_entity_poly.pdbx_strand_id
1 'polypeptide(L)'
;AGADGAAGPQGPQGKQGPAGQDASCVDCADVESAVFDVVCKVFQGEIAPSSKDAVIECVQSIGVLALLGTEVCDDTDCLGTIMANVDNLIAEKTGE
;
A
#
# COMPACT_ATOMS: atom_id res chain seq x y z
N ALA A 1 -42.99 -12.21 -52.56
CA ALA A 1 -41.98 -11.94 -51.53
C ALA A 1 -42.44 -12.64 -50.25
N GLY A 2 -41.63 -13.53 -49.68
CA GLY A 2 -41.94 -14.19 -48.40
C GLY A 2 -41.56 -13.28 -47.25
N ALA A 3 -42.38 -13.22 -46.20
CA ALA A 3 -42.08 -12.42 -45.01
C ALA A 3 -40.80 -12.95 -44.34
N ASP A 4 -39.91 -12.03 -43.97
CA ASP A 4 -38.73 -12.37 -43.19
C ASP A 4 -39.18 -12.99 -41.85
N GLY A 5 -38.60 -14.15 -41.51
CA GLY A 5 -38.93 -14.88 -40.30
C GLY A 5 -38.60 -14.06 -39.04
N ALA A 6 -39.37 -14.28 -37.96
CA ALA A 6 -39.13 -13.61 -36.69
C ALA A 6 -37.71 -13.88 -36.16
N ALA A 7 -37.10 -12.87 -35.54
CA ALA A 7 -35.80 -13.01 -34.89
C ALA A 7 -35.86 -14.08 -33.78
N GLY A 8 -34.79 -14.87 -33.66
CA GLY A 8 -34.68 -15.91 -32.64
C GLY A 8 -34.59 -15.37 -31.21
N PRO A 9 -34.78 -16.23 -30.19
CA PRO A 9 -34.69 -15.83 -28.79
C PRO A 9 -33.26 -15.41 -28.41
N GLN A 10 -33.16 -14.55 -27.39
CA GLN A 10 -31.89 -14.19 -26.75
C GLN A 10 -31.18 -15.43 -26.20
N GLY A 11 -29.86 -15.53 -26.42
CA GLY A 11 -29.04 -16.59 -25.83
C GLY A 11 -28.93 -16.51 -24.30
N PRO A 12 -28.46 -17.59 -23.64
CA PRO A 12 -28.30 -17.63 -22.19
C PRO A 12 -27.25 -16.64 -21.69
N GLN A 13 -27.37 -16.25 -20.42
CA GLN A 13 -26.38 -15.43 -19.73
C GLN A 13 -25.02 -16.14 -19.63
N GLY A 14 -23.93 -15.37 -19.71
CA GLY A 14 -22.55 -15.87 -19.55
C GLY A 14 -22.29 -16.41 -18.13
N LYS A 15 -21.28 -17.28 -18.01
CA LYS A 15 -20.85 -17.82 -16.72
C LYS A 15 -20.31 -16.71 -15.81
N GLN A 16 -20.49 -16.87 -14.50
CA GLN A 16 -19.82 -16.03 -13.51
C GLN A 16 -18.29 -16.10 -13.68
N GLY A 17 -17.62 -14.97 -13.50
CA GLY A 17 -16.16 -14.89 -13.52
C GLY A 17 -15.51 -15.67 -12.36
N PRO A 18 -14.18 -15.88 -12.41
CA PRO A 18 -13.46 -16.49 -11.30
C PRO A 18 -13.65 -15.69 -10.01
N ALA A 19 -13.55 -16.37 -8.87
CA ALA A 19 -13.45 -15.69 -7.58
C ALA A 19 -12.21 -14.78 -7.57
N GLY A 20 -12.31 -13.64 -6.89
CA GLY A 20 -11.14 -12.82 -6.59
C GLY A 20 -10.14 -13.64 -5.77
N GLN A 21 -8.85 -13.45 -6.02
CA GLN A 21 -7.82 -14.02 -5.14
C GLN A 21 -7.87 -13.26 -3.82
N ASP A 22 -7.96 -13.98 -2.70
CA ASP A 22 -7.72 -13.39 -1.39
C ASP A 22 -6.33 -12.76 -1.41
N ALA A 23 -6.23 -11.48 -1.09
CA ALA A 23 -4.93 -10.83 -0.93
C ALA A 23 -4.28 -11.47 0.30
N SER A 24 -3.13 -12.11 0.13
CA SER A 24 -2.31 -12.53 1.27
C SER A 24 -2.03 -11.31 2.13
N CYS A 25 -2.39 -11.37 3.42
CA CYS A 25 -2.13 -10.28 4.34
C CYS A 25 -0.61 -10.00 4.43
N VAL A 26 -0.25 -8.75 4.72
CA VAL A 26 1.14 -8.30 4.85
C VAL A 26 1.56 -8.33 6.31
N ASP A 27 2.74 -8.87 6.59
CA ASP A 27 3.32 -8.88 7.92
C ASP A 27 3.82 -7.48 8.31
N CYS A 28 3.51 -7.03 9.52
CA CYS A 28 3.92 -5.71 10.00
C CYS A 28 5.45 -5.56 10.00
N ALA A 29 6.21 -6.63 10.27
CA ALA A 29 7.67 -6.60 10.29
C ALA A 29 8.28 -6.31 8.90
N ASP A 30 7.60 -6.76 7.83
CA ASP A 30 8.03 -6.48 6.45
C ASP A 30 7.81 -5.01 6.09
N VAL A 31 6.70 -4.41 6.57
CA VAL A 31 6.40 -2.98 6.40
C VAL A 31 7.38 -2.12 7.19
N GLU A 32 7.67 -2.49 8.44
CA GLU A 32 8.66 -1.82 9.28
C GLU A 32 10.04 -1.78 8.62
N SER A 33 10.49 -2.91 8.07
CA SER A 33 11.79 -3.01 7.39
C SER A 33 11.86 -2.15 6.14
N ALA A 34 10.79 -2.13 5.34
CA ALA A 34 10.70 -1.29 4.14
C ALA A 34 10.73 0.21 4.49
N VAL A 35 10.02 0.62 5.53
CA VAL A 35 10.01 2.00 6.01
C VAL A 35 11.39 2.42 6.54
N PHE A 36 12.05 1.54 7.31
CA PHE A 36 13.37 1.82 7.87
C PHE A 36 14.43 1.99 6.77
N ASP A 37 14.39 1.17 5.71
CA ASP A 37 15.30 1.28 4.56
C ASP A 37 15.16 2.63 3.84
N VAL A 38 13.93 3.11 3.65
CA VAL A 38 13.66 4.43 3.07
C VAL A 38 14.26 5.54 3.94
N VAL A 39 14.06 5.47 5.26
CA VAL A 39 14.61 6.46 6.19
C VAL A 39 16.15 6.46 6.19
N CYS A 40 16.78 5.28 6.15
CA CYS A 40 18.23 5.18 6.03
C CYS A 40 18.77 5.83 4.74
N LYS A 41 18.10 5.63 3.58
CA LYS A 41 18.48 6.26 2.30
C LYS A 41 18.34 7.79 2.32
N VAL A 42 17.33 8.30 3.02
CA VAL A 42 17.17 9.74 3.26
C VAL A 42 18.34 10.30 4.07
N PHE A 43 18.71 9.66 5.19
CA PHE A 43 19.82 10.12 6.02
C PHE A 43 21.21 9.93 5.39
N GLN A 44 21.37 8.98 4.47
CA GLN A 44 22.60 8.79 3.70
C GLN A 44 22.77 9.82 2.56
N GLY A 45 21.78 10.70 2.35
CA GLY A 45 21.83 11.75 1.33
C GLY A 45 21.58 11.26 -0.09
N GLU A 46 21.15 10.01 -0.27
CA GLU A 46 20.75 9.45 -1.58
C GLU A 46 19.40 10.03 -2.04
N ILE A 47 18.54 10.40 -1.09
CA ILE A 47 17.36 11.24 -1.29
C ILE A 47 17.64 12.53 -0.51
N ALA A 48 17.72 13.67 -1.19
CA ALA A 48 17.93 14.97 -0.55
C ALA A 48 16.55 15.65 -0.32
N PRO A 49 15.89 15.44 0.82
CA PRO A 49 14.66 16.16 1.14
C PRO A 49 14.97 17.64 1.40
N SER A 50 14.06 18.52 1.02
CA SER A 50 14.18 19.97 1.25
C SER A 50 13.83 20.38 2.69
N SER A 51 13.17 19.52 3.47
CA SER A 51 12.82 19.74 4.88
C SER A 51 12.47 18.43 5.60
N LYS A 52 12.40 18.46 6.95
CA LYS A 52 11.94 17.34 7.79
C LYS A 52 10.51 16.89 7.44
N ASP A 53 9.63 17.84 7.15
CA ASP A 53 8.24 17.56 6.79
C ASP A 53 8.15 16.77 5.48
N ALA A 54 9.05 17.02 4.52
CA ALA A 54 9.12 16.26 3.27
C ALA A 54 9.56 14.80 3.48
N VAL A 55 10.32 14.50 4.53
CA VAL A 55 10.70 13.11 4.88
C VAL A 55 9.50 12.36 5.44
N ILE A 56 8.77 12.99 6.36
CA ILE A 56 7.56 12.41 6.97
C ILE A 56 6.51 12.17 5.88
N GLU A 57 6.28 13.12 4.97
CA GLU A 57 5.33 12.95 3.85
C GLU A 57 5.76 11.84 2.87
N CYS A 58 7.06 11.68 2.61
CA CYS A 58 7.58 10.64 1.73
C CYS A 58 7.42 9.25 2.34
N VAL A 59 7.76 9.09 3.62
CA VAL A 59 7.61 7.85 4.38
C VAL A 59 6.14 7.48 4.54
N GLN A 60 5.27 8.45 4.84
CA GLN A 60 3.83 8.25 4.88
C GLN A 60 3.28 7.82 3.52
N SER A 61 3.71 8.47 2.44
CA SER A 61 3.27 8.12 1.08
C SER A 61 3.68 6.71 0.70
N ILE A 62 4.90 6.27 1.04
CA ILE A 62 5.41 4.93 0.75
C ILE A 62 4.73 3.88 1.63
N GLY A 63 4.56 4.15 2.93
CA GLY A 63 3.84 3.27 3.85
C GLY A 63 2.38 3.09 3.44
N VAL A 64 1.69 4.18 3.08
CA VAL A 64 0.33 4.11 2.54
C VAL A 64 0.31 3.34 1.22
N LEU A 65 1.22 3.61 0.26
CA LEU A 65 1.25 2.90 -1.02
C LEU A 65 1.51 1.40 -0.85
N ALA A 66 2.35 1.01 0.11
CA ALA A 66 2.63 -0.38 0.47
C ALA A 66 1.45 -1.08 1.15
N LEU A 67 0.56 -0.31 1.79
CA LEU A 67 -0.61 -0.80 2.50
C LEU A 67 -1.92 -0.70 1.68
N LEU A 68 -1.90 -0.08 0.49
CA LEU A 68 -3.08 0.03 -0.37
C LEU A 68 -3.48 -1.33 -0.93
N GLY A 69 -4.59 -1.87 -0.41
CA GLY A 69 -5.18 -3.14 -0.88
C GLY A 69 -4.64 -4.38 -0.16
N THR A 70 -3.85 -4.19 0.91
CA THR A 70 -3.36 -5.28 1.76
C THR A 70 -3.97 -5.18 3.15
N GLU A 71 -4.47 -6.29 3.65
CA GLU A 71 -4.86 -6.47 5.04
C GLU A 71 -3.56 -6.71 5.85
N VAL A 72 -3.35 -6.02 6.97
CA VAL A 72 -2.21 -6.30 7.86
C VAL A 72 -2.58 -7.51 8.71
N CYS A 73 -1.71 -8.52 8.78
CA CYS A 73 -2.03 -9.80 9.43
C CYS A 73 -2.24 -9.71 10.96
N ASP A 74 -1.91 -8.59 11.59
CA ASP A 74 -1.88 -8.43 13.06
C ASP A 74 -2.79 -7.26 13.50
N ASP A 75 -3.55 -7.48 14.59
CA ASP A 75 -4.47 -6.49 15.21
C ASP A 75 -3.73 -5.34 15.93
N THR A 76 -2.41 -5.40 15.96
CA THR A 76 -1.58 -4.36 16.57
C THR A 76 -1.58 -3.11 15.68
N ASP A 77 -1.63 -1.91 16.28
CA ASP A 77 -1.55 -0.62 15.58
C ASP A 77 -0.17 -0.45 14.93
N CYS A 78 0.04 -1.16 13.82
CA CYS A 78 1.29 -1.26 13.08
C CYS A 78 1.71 0.11 12.57
N LEU A 79 0.76 0.89 12.07
CA LEU A 79 1.01 2.25 11.62
C LEU A 79 1.47 3.15 12.78
N GLY A 80 0.80 3.10 13.94
CA GLY A 80 1.22 3.86 15.11
C GLY A 80 2.63 3.52 15.59
N THR A 81 2.99 2.23 15.58
CA THR A 81 4.32 1.74 15.97
C THR A 81 5.41 2.20 14.99
N ILE A 82 5.14 2.10 13.68
CA ILE A 82 6.03 2.60 12.63
C ILE A 82 6.28 4.09 12.80
N MET A 83 5.23 4.89 13.00
CA MET A 83 5.36 6.34 13.14
C MET A 83 6.16 6.73 14.39
N ALA A 84 5.94 6.05 15.52
CA ALA A 84 6.70 6.29 16.75
C ALA A 84 8.20 5.96 16.58
N ASN A 85 8.53 4.87 15.88
CA ASN A 85 9.92 4.49 15.59
C ASN A 85 10.59 5.47 14.64
N VAL A 86 9.87 5.96 13.62
CA VAL A 86 10.35 6.99 12.70
C VAL A 86 10.61 8.30 13.44
N ASP A 87 9.70 8.74 14.30
CA ASP A 87 9.86 9.96 15.10
C ASP A 87 11.08 9.89 16.03
N ASN A 88 11.27 8.76 16.73
CA ASN A 88 12.44 8.54 17.58
C ASN A 88 13.75 8.59 16.78
N LEU A 89 13.76 7.97 15.60
CA LEU A 89 14.95 7.95 14.74
C LEU A 89 15.26 9.35 14.18
N ILE A 90 14.23 10.12 13.86
CA ILE A 90 14.38 11.53 13.47
C ILE A 90 14.99 12.32 14.63
N ALA A 91 14.42 12.23 15.84
CA ALA A 91 14.91 12.94 17.02
C ALA A 91 16.39 12.61 17.34
N GLU A 92 16.77 11.33 17.29
CA GLU A 92 18.15 10.90 17.53
C GLU A 92 19.13 11.48 16.50
N LYS A 93 18.71 11.63 15.24
CA LYS A 93 19.55 12.15 14.15
C LYS A 93 19.53 13.67 14.03
N THR A 94 18.43 14.35 14.39
CA THR A 94 18.32 15.81 14.34
C THR A 94 18.76 16.48 15.64
N GLY A 95 18.85 15.73 16.75
CA GLY A 95 19.24 16.24 18.05
C GLY A 95 18.16 17.07 18.75
N GLU A 96 16.90 16.81 18.40
CA GLU A 96 15.70 17.39 19.06
C GLU A 96 15.35 16.65 20.37
#